data_AF-A0A4P1KGE8-F1
#
_entry.id   AF-A0A4P1KGE8-F1
#
_cell.length_a   1.000
_cell.length_b   1.000
_cell.length_c   1.000
_cell.angle_alpha   90.00
_cell.angle_beta   90.00
_cell.angle_gamma   90.00
#
_symmetry.space_group_name_H-M   'P 1'
#
loop_
_entity.id
_entity.type
_entity.pdbx_description
1 polymer ?
#
loop_
_entity_poly.entity_id
_entity_poly.type
_entity_poly.pdbx_seq_one_letter_code
_entity_poly.pdbx_strand_id
1 'polypeptide(L)' 'MADLFAQALPPGVQVISQPAAVADSLERYFDRHPEYDLGASARRDFLTTGTPGPQSDLVAQFWGAPLTFDPA' A
#
# COMPACT_ATOMS: atom_id res chain seq x y z
N MET A 1 11.41 -1.74 -9.08
CA MET A 1 10.60 -1.79 -10.32
C MET A 1 10.49 -0.43 -10.99
N ALA A 2 10.16 0.66 -10.27
CA ALA A 2 10.03 2.00 -10.86
C ALA A 2 11.24 2.43 -11.71
N ASP A 3 12.46 2.10 -11.27
CA ASP A 3 13.70 2.45 -11.98
C ASP A 3 13.79 1.82 -13.38
N LEU A 4 13.25 0.60 -13.55
CA LEU A 4 13.23 -0.08 -14.86
C LEU A 4 12.31 0.65 -15.84
N PHE A 5 11.17 1.14 -15.37
CA PHE A 5 10.27 1.95 -16.18
C PHE A 5 10.91 3.30 -16.52
N ALA A 6 11.53 3.97 -15.54
CA ALA A 6 12.20 5.25 -15.77
C ALA A 6 13.32 5.16 -16.83
N GLN A 7 14.11 4.08 -16.80
CA GLN A 7 15.17 3.82 -17.78
C GLN A 7 14.65 3.60 -19.21
N ALA A 8 13.42 3.09 -19.35
CA ALA A 8 12.82 2.79 -20.64
C ALA A 8 12.08 4.00 -21.27
N LEU A 9 11.90 5.09 -20.53
CA LEU A 9 11.14 6.26 -20.97
C LEU A 9 12.06 7.37 -21.51
N PRO A 10 11.57 8.23 -22.42
CA PRO A 10 12.33 9.37 -22.90
C PRO A 10 12.78 10.31 -21.77
N PRO A 11 13.90 11.03 -21.94
CA PRO A 11 14.34 12.04 -20.99
C PRO A 11 13.23 13.07 -20.70
N GLY A 12 13.02 13.37 -19.41
CA GLY A 12 12.00 14.33 -18.96
C GLY A 12 10.63 13.73 -18.65
N VAL A 13 10.38 12.45 -18.96
CA VAL A 13 9.15 11.77 -18.51
C VAL A 13 9.26 11.43 -17.04
N GLN A 14 8.33 11.93 -16.24
CA GLN A 14 8.25 11.65 -14.81
C GLN A 14 7.45 10.38 -14.53
N VAL A 15 8.05 9.45 -13.79
CA VAL A 15 7.34 8.28 -13.25
C VAL A 15 6.75 8.64 -11.90
N ILE A 16 5.42 8.55 -11.79
CA ILE A 16 4.70 8.85 -10.55
C ILE A 16 4.46 7.54 -9.79
N SER A 17 4.91 7.48 -8.54
CA SER A 17 4.58 6.39 -7.62
C SER A 17 3.17 6.59 -7.10
N GLN A 18 2.21 5.81 -7.61
CA GLN A 18 0.83 5.88 -7.12
C GLN A 18 0.72 5.58 -5.62
N PRO A 19 1.38 4.55 -5.04
CA PRO A 19 1.29 4.31 -3.60
C PRO A 19 1.74 5.50 -2.76
N ALA A 20 2.83 6.18 -3.16
CA ALA A 20 3.31 7.37 -2.46
C ALA A 20 2.34 8.54 -2.61
N ALA A 21 1.90 8.83 -3.85
CA ALA A 21 0.96 9.92 -4.11
C ALA A 21 -0.38 9.75 -3.36
N VAL A 22 -0.86 8.52 -3.22
CA VAL A 22 -2.08 8.21 -2.46
C VAL A 22 -1.85 8.38 -0.96
N ALA A 23 -0.72 7.92 -0.42
CA ALA A 23 -0.38 8.11 0.99
C ALA A 23 -0.31 9.60 1.37
N ASP A 24 0.41 10.42 0.59
CA ASP A 24 0.50 11.87 0.78
C ASP A 24 -0.87 12.56 0.68
N SER A 25 -1.76 12.02 -0.14
CA SER A 25 -3.12 12.53 -0.29
C SER A 25 -3.99 12.19 0.92
N LEU A 26 -3.84 10.98 1.48
CA LEU A 26 -4.56 10.55 2.68
C LEU A 26 -4.12 11.34 3.91
N GLU A 27 -2.83 11.61 4.08
CA GLU A 27 -2.33 12.45 5.17
C GLU A 27 -3.00 13.83 5.17
N ARG A 28 -2.95 14.53 4.02
CA ARG A 28 -3.63 15.81 3.82
C ARG A 28 -5.15 15.74 3.93
N TYR A 29 -5.74 14.57 3.74
CA TYR A 29 -7.17 14.37 3.94
C TYR A 29 -7.49 14.34 5.43
N PHE A 30 -6.76 13.55 6.21
CA PHE A 30 -7.00 13.45 7.65
C PHE A 30 -6.68 14.75 8.40
N ASP A 31 -5.68 15.53 7.96
CA ASP A 31 -5.44 16.87 8.51
C ASP A 31 -6.66 17.81 8.36
N ARG A 32 -7.44 17.63 7.29
CA ARG A 32 -8.65 18.42 7.02
C ARG A 32 -9.91 17.82 7.67
N HIS A 33 -9.84 16.58 8.12
CA HIS A 33 -10.96 15.82 8.67
C HIS A 33 -10.62 15.26 10.05
N PRO A 34 -10.47 16.12 11.07
CA PRO A 34 -10.09 15.72 12.43
C PRO A 34 -11.16 14.90 13.15
N GLU A 35 -12.36 14.76 12.57
CA GLU A 35 -13.41 13.85 13.05
C GLU A 35 -13.04 12.36 12.94
N TYR A 36 -12.05 12.01 12.11
CA TYR A 36 -11.56 10.64 12.00
C TYR A 36 -10.48 10.36 13.04
N ASP A 37 -10.79 9.54 14.05
CA ASP A 37 -9.80 9.03 15.00
C ASP A 37 -9.00 7.88 14.36
N LEU A 38 -7.75 8.15 14.00
CA LEU A 38 -6.85 7.17 13.39
C LEU A 38 -6.27 6.18 14.40
N GLY A 39 -6.39 6.46 15.70
CA GLY A 39 -5.72 5.69 16.75
C GLY A 39 -4.19 5.72 16.67
N ALA A 40 -3.53 4.95 17.54
CA ALA A 40 -2.06 4.92 17.67
C ALA A 40 -1.46 3.50 17.65
N SER A 41 -2.28 2.46 17.46
CA SER A 41 -1.81 1.06 17.56
C SER A 41 -1.06 0.58 16.32
N ALA A 42 -1.26 1.24 15.17
CA ALA A 42 -0.78 0.79 13.87
C ALA A 42 -1.13 -0.68 13.57
N ARG A 43 -2.21 -1.20 14.16
CA ARG A 43 -2.70 -2.56 13.90
C ARG A 43 -3.10 -2.67 12.42
N ARG A 44 -2.69 -3.76 11.77
CA ARG A 44 -3.11 -4.10 10.41
C ARG A 44 -3.74 -5.49 10.42
N ASP A 45 -5.01 -5.57 10.06
CA ASP A 45 -5.70 -6.82 9.79
C ASP A 45 -5.87 -6.94 8.27
N PHE A 46 -5.53 -8.09 7.70
CA PHE A 46 -5.64 -8.36 6.27
C PHE A 46 -6.85 -9.26 6.04
N LEU A 47 -7.88 -8.73 5.37
CA LEU A 47 -9.13 -9.43 5.14
C LEU A 47 -9.32 -9.75 3.66
N THR A 48 -9.91 -10.89 3.33
CA THR A 48 -10.25 -11.30 1.96
C THR A 48 -11.67 -11.81 1.86
N THR A 49 -12.33 -11.51 0.73
CA THR A 49 -13.58 -12.15 0.33
C THR A 49 -13.35 -13.42 -0.51
N GLY A 50 -12.08 -13.70 -0.85
CA GLY A 50 -11.65 -14.94 -1.50
C GLY A 50 -11.31 -16.04 -0.48
N THR A 51 -10.36 -16.91 -0.84
CA THR A 51 -9.91 -17.98 0.06
C THR A 51 -8.99 -17.40 1.15
N PRO A 52 -9.35 -17.52 2.44
CA PRO A 52 -8.50 -17.08 3.55
C PRO A 52 -7.32 -18.02 3.79
N GLY A 53 -6.40 -17.59 4.64
CA GLY A 53 -5.22 -18.36 5.05
C GLY A 53 -3.90 -17.73 4.63
N PRO A 54 -2.79 -18.47 4.83
CA PRO A 54 -1.46 -18.03 4.45
C PRO A 54 -1.39 -17.71 2.95
N GLN A 55 -0.77 -16.58 2.61
CA GLN A 55 -0.65 -16.18 1.22
C GLN A 55 0.66 -16.61 0.59
N SER A 56 0.73 -16.48 -0.73
CA SER A 56 1.92 -16.83 -1.50
C SER A 56 3.13 -15.99 -1.10
N ASP A 57 4.31 -16.55 -1.35
CA ASP A 57 5.59 -15.86 -1.14
C ASP A 57 5.68 -14.54 -1.93
N LEU A 58 4.95 -14.43 -3.05
CA LEU A 58 4.88 -13.18 -3.81
C LEU A 58 4.23 -12.06 -2.99
N VAL A 59 3.12 -12.35 -2.29
CA VAL A 59 2.47 -11.36 -1.41
C VAL A 59 3.39 -10.99 -0.26
N ALA A 60 4.08 -11.99 0.32
CA ALA A 60 5.05 -11.75 1.38
C ALA A 60 6.24 -10.88 0.92
N GLN A 61 6.68 -10.99 -0.34
CA GLN A 61 7.73 -10.14 -0.90
C GLN A 61 7.29 -8.68 -1.03
N PHE A 62 6.04 -8.42 -1.43
CA PHE A 62 5.52 -7.05 -1.49
C PHE A 62 5.33 -6.43 -0.11
N TRP A 63 4.90 -7.23 0.88
CA TRP A 63 4.73 -6.76 2.26
C TRP A 63 6.05 -6.65 3.04
N GLY A 64 6.99 -7.55 2.78
CA GLY A 64 8.26 -7.69 3.51
C GLY A 64 8.25 -8.71 4.66
N ALA A 65 7.15 -9.46 4.85
CA ALA A 65 7.02 -10.50 5.87
C ALA A 65 5.94 -11.54 5.50
N PRO A 66 5.93 -12.74 6.12
CA PRO A 66 4.82 -13.68 5.98
C PRO A 66 3.49 -13.04 6.36
N LEU A 67 2.43 -13.35 5.61
CA LEU A 67 1.14 -12.69 5.74
C LEU A 67 -0.01 -13.68 5.53
N THR A 68 -1.00 -13.58 6.42
CA THR A 68 -2.21 -14.42 6.43
C THR A 68 -3.42 -13.50 6.30
N PHE A 69 -4.39 -13.90 5.49
CA PHE A 69 -5.66 -13.19 5.38
C PHE A 69 -6.76 -13.93 6.14
N ASP A 70 -7.58 -13.18 6.86
CA ASP A 70 -8.80 -13.66 7.49
C ASP A 70 -10.01 -13.41 6.57
N PRO A 71 -11.14 -14.12 6.74
CA PRO A 71 -12.37 -13.78 6.03
C PRO A 71 -12.89 -12.39 6.44
N ALA A 72 -13.35 -11.61 5.45
CA ALA A 72 -13.93 -10.28 5.63
C ALA A 72 -15.34 -10.29 6.25
#